data_AF-A0A7S4S7Z4-F1
#
_entry.id   AF-A0A7S4S7Z4-F1
#
_cell.length_a   1.000
_cell.length_b   1.000
_cell.length_c   1.000
_cell.angle_alpha   90.00
_cell.angle_beta   90.00
_cell.angle_gamma   90.00
#
_symmetry.space_group_name_H-M   'P 1'
#
loop_
_entity.id
_entity.type
_entity.pdbx_description
1 polymer ?
#
loop_
_entity_poly.entity_id
_entity_poly.type
_entity_poly.pdbx_seq_one_letter_code
_entity_poly.pdbx_strand_id
1 'polypeptide(L)'
;AELRGALFASGARLALAPQAAACRDACRAAARVAPGWSGCPGQEEHPIQSGFYANLREELPAPSSGAVGGRPDRVFGPNVWPPGAAGASLREAVCAAGRAMWNAGLAALTLAEEVAEVEALERGAPLGSGALRLRQLVEEAFFQPTRLVYYDAACAREDSLLGGLHHLPWHVDFNAVTVLCPAVWLPEDSLLAGEANLEDVLDGSESAAAERGGGLLLRNALGNVTPAALPEDCVLVQLGAFTQIASGGLLRAGPHAVGPRGADSFSGALGRMSFGLFCYVPWETAMQPPVGHPGTEEDVLSDDFGGLMRKAYTGEAVLAGFQRFAGFMNSL
;
A
#
# COMPACT_ATOMS: atom_id res chain seq x y z
N ALA A 1 0.88 -17.64 -3.94
CA ALA A 1 1.11 -17.73 -5.38
C ALA A 1 -0.19 -17.62 -6.20
N GLU A 2 -1.13 -18.57 -6.12
CA GLU A 2 -2.35 -18.58 -6.96
C GLU A 2 -3.19 -17.30 -6.87
N LEU A 3 -3.50 -16.83 -5.64
CA LEU A 3 -4.23 -15.58 -5.42
C LEU A 3 -3.52 -14.37 -6.04
N ARG A 4 -2.18 -14.36 -5.99
CA ARG A 4 -1.33 -13.31 -6.57
C ARG A 4 -1.45 -13.30 -8.09
N GLY A 5 -1.38 -14.48 -8.72
CA GLY A 5 -1.54 -14.64 -10.16
C GLY A 5 -2.91 -14.17 -10.65
N ALA A 6 -4.00 -14.62 -10.02
CA ALA A 6 -5.36 -14.20 -10.38
C ALA A 6 -5.58 -12.69 -10.25
N LEU A 7 -5.03 -12.09 -9.19
CA LEU A 7 -5.06 -10.66 -8.92
C LEU A 7 -4.36 -9.86 -10.01
N PHE A 8 -3.10 -10.19 -10.31
CA PHE A 8 -2.34 -9.46 -11.33
C PHE A 8 -2.85 -9.72 -12.74
N ALA A 9 -3.37 -10.92 -13.04
CA ALA A 9 -4.03 -11.18 -14.32
C ALA A 9 -5.26 -10.28 -14.50
N SER A 10 -6.11 -10.18 -13.49
CA SER A 10 -7.30 -9.32 -13.55
C SER A 10 -6.95 -7.84 -13.61
N GLY A 11 -5.95 -7.40 -12.85
CA GLY A 11 -5.44 -6.04 -12.88
C GLY A 11 -4.81 -5.65 -14.23
N ALA A 12 -3.96 -6.51 -14.78
CA ALA A 12 -3.31 -6.28 -16.08
C ALA A 12 -4.33 -6.22 -17.21
N ARG A 13 -5.36 -7.07 -17.21
CA ARG A 13 -6.47 -6.98 -18.19
C ARG A 13 -7.21 -5.65 -18.07
N LEU A 14 -7.44 -5.13 -16.86
CA LEU A 14 -8.08 -3.81 -16.70
C LEU A 14 -7.17 -2.67 -17.14
N ALA A 15 -5.87 -2.75 -16.83
CA ALA A 15 -4.89 -1.70 -17.14
C ALA A 15 -4.56 -1.63 -18.64
N LEU A 16 -4.24 -2.77 -19.26
CA LEU A 16 -3.60 -2.83 -20.57
C LEU A 16 -4.55 -3.13 -21.73
N ALA A 17 -5.64 -3.85 -21.50
CA ALA A 17 -6.49 -4.27 -22.61
C ALA A 17 -7.12 -3.03 -23.30
N PRO A 18 -6.96 -2.85 -24.62
CA PRO A 18 -7.51 -1.69 -25.33
C PRO A 18 -9.03 -1.54 -25.13
N GLN A 19 -9.75 -2.67 -25.12
CA GLN A 19 -11.18 -2.76 -24.88
C GLN A 19 -11.60 -2.42 -23.44
N ALA A 20 -10.65 -2.36 -22.49
CA ALA A 20 -10.95 -2.05 -21.09
C ALA A 20 -11.12 -0.54 -20.83
N ALA A 21 -10.88 0.34 -21.82
CA ALA A 21 -11.09 1.79 -21.68
C ALA A 21 -12.50 2.13 -21.16
N ALA A 22 -13.54 1.57 -21.78
CA ALA A 22 -14.92 1.76 -21.33
C ALA A 22 -15.18 1.19 -19.92
N CYS A 23 -14.49 0.10 -19.54
CA CYS A 23 -14.59 -0.45 -18.19
C CYS A 23 -13.93 0.47 -17.15
N ARG A 24 -12.75 1.04 -17.47
CA ARG A 24 -12.06 2.02 -16.63
C ARG A 24 -12.87 3.30 -16.45
N ASP A 25 -13.51 3.78 -17.51
CA ASP A 25 -14.41 4.94 -17.42
C ASP A 25 -15.65 4.65 -16.58
N ALA A 26 -16.24 3.46 -16.70
CA ALA A 26 -17.40 3.04 -15.93
C ALA A 26 -17.11 2.88 -14.44
N CYS A 27 -15.87 2.54 -14.05
CA CYS A 27 -15.46 2.46 -12.66
C CYS A 27 -14.54 3.61 -12.22
N ARG A 28 -14.57 4.75 -12.91
CA ARG A 28 -13.71 5.90 -12.60
C ARG A 28 -13.90 6.36 -11.16
N ALA A 29 -12.79 6.49 -10.45
CA ALA A 29 -12.75 6.99 -9.09
C ALA A 29 -13.15 8.47 -9.02
N ALA A 30 -13.91 8.85 -7.99
CA ALA A 30 -14.33 10.24 -7.77
C ALA A 30 -13.16 11.18 -7.37
N ALA A 31 -12.05 10.62 -6.92
CA ALA A 31 -10.80 11.30 -6.59
C ALA A 31 -9.62 10.31 -6.71
N ARG A 32 -8.37 10.80 -6.75
CA ARG A 32 -7.17 9.97 -6.99
C ARG A 32 -7.00 8.76 -6.05
N VAL A 33 -7.53 8.85 -4.83
CA VAL A 33 -7.41 7.83 -3.77
C VAL A 33 -8.76 7.25 -3.34
N ALA A 34 -9.83 7.57 -4.07
CA ALA A 34 -11.17 7.03 -3.82
C ALA A 34 -11.34 5.67 -4.51
N PRO A 35 -12.28 4.82 -4.04
CA PRO A 35 -12.57 3.56 -4.72
C PRO A 35 -12.90 3.72 -6.20
N GLY A 36 -12.43 2.79 -7.02
CA GLY A 36 -12.51 2.83 -8.47
C GLY A 36 -11.15 2.96 -9.16
N TRP A 37 -11.18 3.15 -10.47
CA TRP A 37 -10.01 3.36 -11.32
C TRP A 37 -9.58 4.82 -11.32
N SER A 38 -8.31 5.07 -11.02
CA SER A 38 -7.67 6.37 -11.15
C SER A 38 -6.55 6.32 -12.18
N GLY A 39 -6.44 7.37 -12.97
CA GLY A 39 -5.34 7.51 -13.92
C GLY A 39 -5.64 7.05 -15.35
N CYS A 40 -4.69 7.32 -16.25
CA CYS A 40 -4.74 6.96 -17.66
C CYS A 40 -3.38 6.34 -18.05
N PRO A 41 -3.27 5.00 -18.11
CA PRO A 41 -2.02 4.34 -18.51
C PRO A 41 -1.44 4.93 -19.81
N GLY A 42 -0.15 5.28 -19.80
CA GLY A 42 0.55 5.84 -20.96
C GLY A 42 0.27 7.33 -21.25
N GLN A 43 -0.47 8.03 -20.39
CA GLN A 43 -0.79 9.46 -20.54
C GLN A 43 -0.57 10.28 -19.27
N GLU A 44 0.09 9.73 -18.24
CA GLU A 44 0.28 10.42 -16.97
C GLU A 44 1.53 11.30 -16.96
N GLU A 45 1.39 12.54 -16.45
CA GLU A 45 2.51 13.49 -16.41
C GLU A 45 3.31 13.41 -15.09
N HIS A 46 2.67 13.19 -13.92
CA HIS A 46 3.27 12.76 -12.63
C HIS A 46 2.19 12.74 -11.50
N PRO A 47 2.26 11.86 -10.47
CA PRO A 47 3.02 10.61 -10.47
C PRO A 47 2.50 9.71 -11.58
N ILE A 48 3.39 9.02 -12.28
CA ILE A 48 3.09 8.21 -13.48
C ILE A 48 2.54 6.84 -13.02
N GLN A 49 1.37 6.85 -12.39
CA GLN A 49 0.76 5.66 -11.83
C GLN A 49 -0.76 5.68 -12.01
N SER A 50 -1.24 4.69 -12.73
CA SER A 50 -2.65 4.36 -12.76
C SER A 50 -2.94 3.27 -11.73
N GLY A 51 -4.19 3.13 -11.32
CA GLY A 51 -4.51 2.08 -10.37
C GLY A 51 -5.99 1.93 -10.06
N PHE A 52 -6.30 0.80 -9.44
CA PHE A 52 -7.62 0.47 -8.95
C PHE A 52 -7.61 0.41 -7.43
N TYR A 53 -8.56 1.10 -6.80
CA TYR A 53 -8.70 1.16 -5.36
C TYR A 53 -10.02 0.52 -4.94
N ALA A 54 -10.00 -0.23 -3.85
CA ALA A 54 -11.22 -0.77 -3.24
C ALA A 54 -11.11 -0.79 -1.72
N ASN A 55 -12.18 -0.43 -1.02
CA ASN A 55 -12.35 -0.62 0.40
C ASN A 55 -12.65 -2.10 0.70
N LEU A 56 -11.64 -2.84 1.17
CA LEU A 56 -11.78 -4.25 1.55
C LEU A 56 -12.76 -4.44 2.70
N ARG A 57 -12.99 -3.42 3.54
CA ARG A 57 -13.89 -3.51 4.70
C ARG A 57 -15.30 -3.96 4.36
N GLU A 58 -15.82 -3.60 3.19
CA GLU A 58 -17.14 -4.05 2.72
C GLU A 58 -17.24 -5.57 2.52
N GLU A 59 -16.10 -6.25 2.46
CA GLU A 59 -15.95 -7.67 2.12
C GLU A 59 -15.41 -8.49 3.31
N LEU A 60 -15.16 -7.83 4.44
CA LEU A 60 -14.67 -8.44 5.67
C LEU A 60 -15.83 -8.76 6.63
N PRO A 61 -15.66 -9.76 7.51
CA PRO A 61 -16.59 -9.98 8.61
C PRO A 61 -16.77 -8.73 9.47
N ALA A 62 -17.92 -8.65 10.15
CA ALA A 62 -18.15 -7.63 11.16
C ALA A 62 -17.07 -7.72 12.27
N PRO A 63 -16.71 -6.59 12.90
CA PRO A 63 -15.76 -6.55 14.00
C PRO A 63 -16.16 -7.49 15.13
N SER A 64 -15.15 -8.08 15.77
CA SER A 64 -15.34 -8.86 16.98
C SER A 64 -15.99 -8.05 18.12
N SER A 65 -15.73 -6.74 18.18
CA SER A 65 -16.37 -5.83 19.15
C SER A 65 -17.81 -5.45 18.80
N GLY A 66 -18.28 -5.75 17.58
CA GLY A 66 -19.58 -5.31 17.06
C GLY A 66 -19.64 -3.82 16.70
N ALA A 67 -18.59 -3.05 16.96
CA ALA A 67 -18.53 -1.62 16.66
C ALA A 67 -17.72 -1.37 15.39
N VAL A 68 -18.30 -0.63 14.45
CA VAL A 68 -17.54 -0.04 13.33
C VAL A 68 -17.30 1.42 13.65
N GLY A 69 -16.04 1.78 13.90
CA GLY A 69 -15.59 3.14 14.10
C GLY A 69 -15.32 3.84 12.77
N GLY A 70 -15.65 5.13 12.70
CA GLY A 70 -15.65 5.91 11.46
C GLY A 70 -17.02 6.05 10.82
N ARG A 71 -17.09 6.89 9.79
CA ARG A 71 -18.30 7.11 8.96
C ARG A 71 -17.89 7.40 7.52
N PRO A 72 -18.69 7.03 6.51
CA PRO A 72 -18.39 7.36 5.12
C PRO A 72 -17.93 8.81 4.95
N ASP A 73 -16.85 8.99 4.21
CA ASP A 73 -16.30 10.31 3.86
C ASP A 73 -16.41 10.52 2.35
N ARG A 74 -16.31 11.77 1.90
CA ARG A 74 -16.36 12.12 0.47
C ARG A 74 -15.28 11.41 -0.35
N VAL A 75 -14.12 11.14 0.25
CA VAL A 75 -13.01 10.41 -0.40
C VAL A 75 -13.17 8.90 -0.26
N PHE A 76 -13.85 8.45 0.79
CA PHE A 76 -13.94 7.05 1.20
C PHE A 76 -15.38 6.56 1.10
N GLY A 77 -15.84 6.46 -0.14
CA GLY A 77 -17.17 6.00 -0.52
C GLY A 77 -17.26 4.48 -0.69
N PRO A 78 -18.40 3.99 -1.20
CA PRO A 78 -18.56 2.58 -1.52
C PRO A 78 -17.64 2.15 -2.66
N ASN A 79 -17.33 0.85 -2.74
CA ASN A 79 -16.58 0.29 -3.86
C ASN A 79 -17.27 0.54 -5.22
N VAL A 80 -16.47 0.89 -6.21
CA VAL A 80 -16.91 1.03 -7.62
C VAL A 80 -16.16 0.00 -8.46
N TRP A 81 -16.82 -1.13 -8.72
CA TRP A 81 -16.24 -2.22 -9.53
C TRP A 81 -16.48 -1.99 -11.02
N PRO A 82 -15.59 -2.48 -11.92
CA PRO A 82 -15.88 -2.52 -13.34
C PRO A 82 -17.17 -3.31 -13.63
N PRO A 83 -17.90 -3.01 -14.71
CA PRO A 83 -19.09 -3.77 -15.06
C PRO A 83 -18.76 -5.14 -15.65
N GLY A 84 -19.72 -6.06 -15.58
CA GLY A 84 -19.66 -7.36 -16.26
C GLY A 84 -18.66 -8.36 -15.67
N ALA A 85 -18.32 -9.38 -16.47
CA ALA A 85 -17.50 -10.51 -16.02
C ALA A 85 -16.07 -10.11 -15.61
N ALA A 86 -15.49 -9.10 -16.28
CA ALA A 86 -14.18 -8.58 -15.94
C ALA A 86 -14.15 -7.97 -14.52
N GLY A 87 -15.17 -7.19 -14.18
CA GLY A 87 -15.28 -6.63 -12.83
C GLY A 87 -15.59 -7.66 -11.76
N ALA A 88 -16.40 -8.67 -12.07
CA ALA A 88 -16.65 -9.79 -11.15
C ALA A 88 -15.34 -10.54 -10.83
N SER A 89 -14.53 -10.83 -11.85
CA SER A 89 -13.24 -11.51 -11.68
C SER A 89 -12.25 -10.66 -10.88
N LEU A 90 -12.19 -9.35 -11.17
CA LEU A 90 -11.34 -8.43 -10.41
C LEU A 90 -11.76 -8.35 -8.94
N ARG A 91 -13.06 -8.22 -8.67
CA ARG A 91 -13.61 -8.21 -7.30
C ARG A 91 -13.23 -9.48 -6.57
N GLU A 92 -13.49 -10.64 -7.15
CA GLU A 92 -13.14 -11.92 -6.55
C GLU A 92 -11.64 -12.00 -6.20
N ALA A 93 -10.77 -11.63 -7.15
CA ALA A 93 -9.33 -11.68 -6.95
C ALA A 93 -8.83 -10.68 -5.89
N VAL A 94 -9.29 -9.43 -5.93
CA VAL A 94 -8.96 -8.39 -4.94
C VAL A 94 -9.44 -8.79 -3.55
N CYS A 95 -10.66 -9.29 -3.42
CA CYS A 95 -11.21 -9.69 -2.13
C CYS A 95 -10.52 -10.94 -1.57
N ALA A 96 -10.22 -11.94 -2.41
CA ALA A 96 -9.56 -13.16 -1.97
C ALA A 96 -8.12 -12.89 -1.50
N ALA A 97 -7.32 -12.17 -2.30
CA ALA A 97 -5.98 -11.75 -1.90
C ALA A 97 -6.02 -10.81 -0.69
N GLY A 98 -6.93 -9.83 -0.71
CA GLY A 98 -7.12 -8.87 0.38
C GLY A 98 -7.45 -9.54 1.71
N ARG A 99 -8.32 -10.56 1.74
CA ARG A 99 -8.63 -11.32 2.97
C ARG A 99 -7.42 -12.07 3.53
N ALA A 100 -6.60 -12.68 2.67
CA ALA A 100 -5.38 -13.34 3.10
C ALA A 100 -4.39 -12.32 3.70
N MET A 101 -4.21 -11.18 3.04
CA MET A 101 -3.37 -10.08 3.51
C MET A 101 -3.89 -9.46 4.81
N TRP A 102 -5.22 -9.33 4.94
CA TRP A 102 -5.87 -8.83 6.15
C TRP A 102 -5.53 -9.70 7.36
N ASN A 103 -5.64 -11.02 7.23
CA ASN A 103 -5.29 -11.96 8.30
C ASN A 103 -3.81 -11.85 8.69
N ALA A 104 -2.91 -11.73 7.70
CA ALA A 104 -1.49 -11.50 7.96
C ALA A 104 -1.24 -10.17 8.70
N GLY A 105 -1.93 -9.10 8.30
CA GLY A 105 -1.87 -7.80 8.97
C GLY A 105 -2.33 -7.87 10.43
N LEU A 106 -3.48 -8.51 10.71
CA LEU A 106 -3.97 -8.67 12.09
C LEU A 106 -3.02 -9.49 12.96
N ALA A 107 -2.42 -10.56 12.42
CA ALA A 107 -1.42 -11.35 13.12
C ALA A 107 -0.18 -10.51 13.44
N ALA A 108 0.30 -9.71 12.49
CA ALA A 108 1.44 -8.82 12.69
C ALA A 108 1.16 -7.73 13.73
N LEU A 109 -0.05 -7.17 13.78
CA LEU A 109 -0.42 -6.19 14.80
C LEU A 109 -0.48 -6.81 16.20
N THR A 110 -0.97 -8.05 16.31
CA THR A 110 -0.98 -8.79 17.58
C THR A 110 0.45 -8.97 18.09
N LEU A 111 1.36 -9.41 17.22
CA LEU A 111 2.77 -9.55 17.56
C LEU A 111 3.44 -8.20 17.89
N ALA A 112 3.07 -7.14 17.18
CA ALA A 112 3.60 -5.81 17.42
C ALA A 112 3.20 -5.29 18.82
N GLU A 113 1.96 -5.54 19.25
CA GLU A 113 1.52 -5.24 20.62
C GLU A 113 2.37 -5.97 21.66
N GLU A 114 2.57 -7.29 21.50
CA GLU A 114 3.39 -8.10 22.40
C GLU A 114 4.85 -7.61 22.47
N VAL A 115 5.46 -7.33 21.31
CA VAL A 115 6.84 -6.82 21.24
C VAL A 115 6.96 -5.46 21.93
N ALA A 116 6.00 -4.56 21.72
CA ALA A 116 6.00 -3.25 22.37
C ALA A 116 5.86 -3.36 23.89
N GLU A 117 5.02 -4.30 24.39
CA GLU A 117 4.89 -4.55 25.83
C GLU A 117 6.20 -5.07 26.45
N VAL A 118 6.89 -5.99 25.78
CA VAL A 118 8.19 -6.51 26.21
C VAL A 118 9.24 -5.39 26.23
N GLU A 119 9.38 -4.64 25.14
CA GLU A 119 10.33 -3.53 25.02
C GLU A 119 10.08 -2.45 26.09
N ALA A 120 8.82 -2.12 26.35
CA ALA A 120 8.44 -1.16 27.38
C ALA A 120 8.84 -1.63 28.79
N LEU A 121 8.65 -2.92 29.08
CA LEU A 121 9.03 -3.53 30.34
C LEU A 121 10.56 -3.51 30.52
N GLU A 122 11.32 -3.86 29.49
CA GLU A 122 12.79 -3.84 29.52
C GLU A 122 13.36 -2.42 29.73
N ARG A 123 12.65 -1.40 29.23
CA ARG A 123 12.99 0.02 29.45
C ARG A 123 12.51 0.58 30.79
N GLY A 124 11.87 -0.24 31.64
CA GLY A 124 11.37 0.17 32.96
C GLY A 124 10.15 1.09 32.92
N ALA A 125 9.44 1.13 31.78
CA ALA A 125 8.29 1.99 31.55
C ALA A 125 7.13 1.19 30.91
N PRO A 126 6.54 0.22 31.63
CA PRO A 126 5.50 -0.65 31.09
C PRO A 126 4.28 0.16 30.63
N LEU A 127 3.75 -0.16 29.45
CA LEU A 127 2.61 0.54 28.84
C LEU A 127 1.30 0.37 29.62
N GLY A 128 1.21 -0.68 30.45
CA GLY A 128 -0.02 -1.12 31.09
C GLY A 128 -0.79 -2.11 30.21
N SER A 129 -1.45 -3.09 30.82
CA SER A 129 -2.19 -4.13 30.07
C SER A 129 -3.24 -3.52 29.16
N GLY A 130 -3.19 -3.87 27.87
CA GLY A 130 -4.17 -3.42 26.87
C GLY A 130 -4.07 -1.92 26.54
N ALA A 131 -2.94 -1.28 26.83
CA ALA A 131 -2.69 0.10 26.44
C ALA A 131 -2.57 0.26 24.92
N LEU A 132 -1.96 -0.73 24.25
CA LEU A 132 -1.98 -0.87 22.80
C LEU A 132 -3.08 -1.81 22.37
N ARG A 133 -3.94 -1.34 21.47
CA ARG A 133 -5.08 -2.09 20.90
C ARG A 133 -5.12 -1.91 19.39
N LEU A 134 -3.95 -1.92 18.75
CA LEU A 134 -3.77 -1.77 17.31
C LEU A 134 -4.63 -2.75 16.53
N ARG A 135 -4.62 -4.04 16.90
CA ARG A 135 -5.40 -5.07 16.23
C ARG A 135 -6.89 -4.75 16.29
N GLN A 136 -7.41 -4.49 17.50
CA GLN A 136 -8.81 -4.17 17.71
C GLN A 136 -9.22 -2.90 16.95
N LEU A 137 -8.42 -1.83 17.03
CA LEU A 137 -8.69 -0.59 16.32
C LEU A 137 -8.77 -0.82 14.81
N VAL A 138 -7.84 -1.58 14.24
CA VAL A 138 -7.88 -1.93 12.82
C VAL A 138 -9.14 -2.73 12.47
N GLU A 139 -9.50 -3.73 13.28
CA GLU A 139 -10.76 -4.47 13.10
C GLU A 139 -11.99 -3.56 13.12
N GLU A 140 -11.98 -2.50 13.93
CA GLU A 140 -13.10 -1.57 14.10
C GLU A 140 -13.21 -0.54 12.97
N ALA A 141 -12.15 -0.27 12.19
CA ALA A 141 -12.18 0.81 11.22
C ALA A 141 -13.17 0.56 10.05
N PHE A 142 -13.77 1.65 9.57
CA PHE A 142 -14.69 1.65 8.43
C PHE A 142 -13.99 1.45 7.07
N PHE A 143 -12.70 1.76 6.98
CA PHE A 143 -12.00 1.83 5.70
C PHE A 143 -10.67 1.10 5.73
N GLN A 144 -10.52 0.16 4.80
CA GLN A 144 -9.34 -0.68 4.63
C GLN A 144 -8.99 -0.74 3.13
N PRO A 145 -8.33 0.29 2.59
CA PRO A 145 -8.08 0.39 1.15
C PRO A 145 -7.09 -0.67 0.71
N THR A 146 -7.46 -1.32 -0.38
CA THR A 146 -6.57 -2.04 -1.27
C THR A 146 -6.24 -1.15 -2.44
N ARG A 147 -5.03 -1.33 -2.97
CA ARG A 147 -4.52 -0.55 -4.10
C ARG A 147 -3.78 -1.47 -5.04
N LEU A 148 -4.33 -1.65 -6.24
CA LEU A 148 -3.62 -2.21 -7.38
C LEU A 148 -3.03 -1.04 -8.16
N VAL A 149 -1.70 -0.97 -8.25
CA VAL A 149 -0.98 0.10 -8.95
C VAL A 149 -0.33 -0.47 -10.19
N TYR A 150 -0.47 0.26 -11.30
CA TYR A 150 0.23 0.03 -12.54
C TYR A 150 1.10 1.24 -12.88
N TYR A 151 2.42 1.02 -12.86
CA TYR A 151 3.40 1.94 -13.42
C TYR A 151 3.64 1.50 -14.86
N ASP A 152 3.37 2.38 -15.81
CA ASP A 152 3.56 2.06 -17.22
C ASP A 152 5.06 2.01 -17.59
N ALA A 153 5.34 1.43 -18.75
CA ALA A 153 6.71 1.29 -19.22
C ALA A 153 7.32 2.64 -19.66
N ALA A 154 6.50 3.67 -19.92
CA ALA A 154 6.98 5.03 -20.18
C ALA A 154 7.56 5.66 -18.90
N CYS A 155 6.99 5.37 -17.73
CA CYS A 155 7.54 5.69 -16.41
C CYS A 155 8.96 5.13 -16.24
N ALA A 156 9.19 3.90 -16.71
CA ALA A 156 10.52 3.27 -16.70
C ALA A 156 11.49 3.82 -17.77
N ARG A 157 10.98 4.50 -18.81
CA ARG A 157 11.79 5.14 -19.87
C ARG A 157 12.23 6.56 -19.48
N GLU A 158 11.39 7.29 -18.74
CA GLU A 158 11.65 8.68 -18.31
C GLU A 158 12.56 8.82 -17.07
N ASP A 159 13.01 7.71 -16.46
CA ASP A 159 14.03 7.70 -15.39
C ASP A 159 15.32 8.45 -15.78
N SER A 160 15.60 8.54 -17.09
CA SER A 160 16.70 9.28 -17.68
C SER A 160 16.49 10.81 -17.74
N LEU A 161 15.23 11.28 -17.81
CA LEU A 161 14.86 12.70 -17.84
C LEU A 161 14.70 13.30 -16.44
N LEU A 162 14.30 12.49 -15.47
CA LEU A 162 14.13 12.88 -14.06
C LEU A 162 15.42 12.73 -13.22
N GLY A 163 16.56 12.42 -13.84
CA GLY A 163 17.85 12.33 -13.14
C GLY A 163 17.93 11.20 -12.11
N GLY A 164 17.19 10.09 -12.31
CA GLY A 164 17.17 8.96 -11.39
C GLY A 164 16.28 9.14 -10.14
N LEU A 165 15.25 9.98 -10.22
CA LEU A 165 14.23 10.09 -9.16
C LEU A 165 13.45 8.77 -9.01
N HIS A 166 13.01 8.49 -7.78
CA HIS A 166 12.21 7.30 -7.46
C HIS A 166 10.80 7.38 -8.07
N HIS A 167 10.31 6.30 -8.71
CA HIS A 167 8.91 6.16 -9.16
C HIS A 167 7.88 6.44 -8.05
N LEU A 168 8.27 6.14 -6.81
CA LEU A 168 7.58 6.60 -5.61
C LEU A 168 8.65 7.09 -4.61
N PRO A 169 8.63 8.36 -4.18
CA PRO A 169 9.67 8.94 -3.32
C PRO A 169 9.68 8.29 -1.94
N TRP A 170 10.76 8.52 -1.18
CA TRP A 170 10.87 8.09 0.21
C TRP A 170 9.70 8.61 1.05
N HIS A 171 8.98 7.68 1.67
CA HIS A 171 7.87 7.99 2.55
C HIS A 171 7.67 6.87 3.58
N VAL A 172 6.78 7.16 4.53
CA VAL A 172 6.24 6.21 5.51
C VAL A 172 4.73 6.19 5.30
N ASP A 173 4.13 5.01 5.41
CA ASP A 173 2.67 4.89 5.31
C ASP A 173 1.98 5.44 6.58
N PHE A 174 0.84 6.10 6.38
CA PHE A 174 0.11 6.76 7.47
C PHE A 174 -0.64 5.79 8.41
N ASN A 175 -0.97 4.63 7.88
CA ASN A 175 -1.82 3.60 8.49
C ASN A 175 -1.16 2.90 9.70
N ALA A 176 -1.82 1.86 10.24
CA ALA A 176 -1.25 1.04 11.30
C ALA A 176 -0.30 -0.03 10.74
N VAL A 177 -0.71 -0.72 9.67
CA VAL A 177 0.10 -1.73 9.00
C VAL A 177 -0.22 -1.79 7.51
N THR A 178 0.80 -1.87 6.68
CA THR A 178 0.70 -2.14 5.25
C THR A 178 1.11 -3.58 4.99
N VAL A 179 0.33 -4.27 4.16
CA VAL A 179 0.67 -5.60 3.63
C VAL A 179 0.82 -5.48 2.13
N LEU A 180 1.92 -5.96 1.56
CA LEU A 180 2.24 -5.85 0.14
C LEU A 180 2.45 -7.23 -0.49
N CYS A 181 1.81 -7.45 -1.64
CA CYS A 181 2.17 -8.55 -2.52
C CYS A 181 3.49 -8.25 -3.25
N PRO A 182 4.32 -9.28 -3.50
CA PRO A 182 5.44 -9.17 -4.43
C PRO A 182 4.96 -8.61 -5.77
N ALA A 183 5.60 -7.54 -6.25
CA ALA A 183 5.26 -6.91 -7.52
C ALA A 183 5.60 -7.84 -8.69
N VAL A 184 4.94 -7.61 -9.84
CA VAL A 184 5.25 -8.28 -11.11
C VAL A 184 5.65 -7.25 -12.15
N TRP A 185 6.57 -7.65 -13.02
CA TRP A 185 6.98 -6.87 -14.19
C TRP A 185 6.28 -7.44 -15.41
N LEU A 186 5.71 -6.56 -16.23
CA LEU A 186 4.92 -6.91 -17.41
C LEU A 186 5.67 -6.42 -18.66
N PRO A 187 5.94 -7.29 -19.65
CA PRO A 187 6.50 -6.86 -20.93
C PRO A 187 5.42 -6.15 -21.74
N GLU A 188 5.18 -4.87 -21.42
CA GLU A 188 4.05 -4.08 -21.91
C GLU A 188 3.98 -4.09 -23.45
N ASP A 189 5.10 -3.82 -24.12
CA ASP A 189 5.16 -3.79 -25.59
C ASP A 189 4.75 -5.16 -26.20
N SER A 190 5.26 -6.27 -25.66
CA SER A 190 4.96 -7.62 -26.16
C SER A 190 3.53 -8.05 -25.85
N LEU A 191 2.98 -7.68 -24.69
CA LEU A 191 1.59 -7.94 -24.33
C LEU A 191 0.62 -7.16 -25.22
N LEU A 192 0.93 -5.89 -25.51
CA LEU A 192 0.11 -5.05 -26.40
C LEU A 192 0.20 -5.49 -27.87
N ALA A 193 1.36 -5.99 -28.30
CA ALA A 193 1.56 -6.56 -29.65
C ALA A 193 0.93 -7.96 -29.81
N GLY A 194 0.51 -8.60 -28.72
CA GLY A 194 0.00 -9.98 -28.73
C GLY A 194 1.09 -11.05 -28.94
N GLU A 195 2.35 -10.69 -28.68
CA GLU A 195 3.52 -11.56 -28.82
C GLU A 195 3.80 -12.36 -27.54
N ALA A 196 3.35 -11.87 -26.38
CA ALA A 196 3.44 -12.54 -25.09
C ALA A 196 2.04 -12.88 -24.55
N ASN A 197 1.93 -14.00 -23.83
CA ASN A 197 0.71 -14.38 -23.13
C ASN A 197 0.79 -13.93 -21.66
N LEU A 198 -0.29 -13.33 -21.14
CA LEU A 198 -0.32 -12.78 -19.78
C LEU A 198 -0.22 -13.89 -18.71
N GLU A 199 -0.84 -15.04 -18.95
CA GLU A 199 -0.81 -16.16 -18.03
C GLU A 199 0.61 -16.74 -17.91
N ASP A 200 1.32 -16.89 -19.03
CA ASP A 200 2.72 -17.36 -19.10
C ASP A 200 3.73 -16.36 -18.48
N VAL A 201 3.43 -15.06 -18.54
CA VAL A 201 4.23 -14.04 -17.83
C VAL A 201 4.05 -14.15 -16.31
N LEU A 202 2.85 -14.46 -15.85
CA LEU A 202 2.49 -14.48 -14.42
C LEU A 202 2.81 -15.80 -13.72
N ASP A 203 2.86 -16.92 -14.44
CA ASP A 203 3.23 -18.23 -13.90
C ASP A 203 4.75 -18.43 -13.76
N GLY A 204 5.53 -17.47 -14.26
CA GLY A 204 6.98 -17.47 -14.17
C GLY A 204 7.69 -18.21 -15.30
N SER A 205 6.96 -18.80 -16.26
CA SER A 205 7.54 -19.55 -17.38
C SER A 205 8.31 -18.67 -18.37
N GLU A 206 7.95 -17.39 -18.49
CA GLU A 206 8.70 -16.36 -19.23
C GLU A 206 9.52 -15.41 -18.32
N SER A 207 9.60 -15.71 -17.03
CA SER A 207 10.08 -14.75 -16.03
C SER A 207 11.60 -14.73 -15.91
N ALA A 208 12.21 -13.89 -16.74
CA ALA A 208 13.44 -13.21 -16.34
C ALA A 208 13.20 -12.21 -15.17
N ALA A 209 11.96 -12.06 -14.68
CA ALA A 209 11.54 -11.11 -13.64
C ALA A 209 11.86 -11.58 -12.20
N ALA A 210 11.98 -12.88 -11.95
CA ALA A 210 12.29 -13.44 -10.63
C ALA A 210 13.70 -13.05 -10.12
N GLU A 211 14.67 -12.81 -11.02
CA GLU A 211 16.04 -12.41 -10.66
C GLU A 211 16.17 -10.89 -10.36
N ARG A 212 15.13 -10.07 -10.58
CA ARG A 212 15.29 -8.62 -10.82
C ARG A 212 14.85 -7.69 -9.71
N GLY A 213 14.32 -8.21 -8.61
CA GLY A 213 13.78 -7.41 -7.50
C GLY A 213 12.52 -6.62 -7.87
N GLY A 214 11.67 -6.35 -6.88
CA GLY A 214 10.37 -5.69 -7.10
C GLY A 214 10.42 -4.16 -7.24
N GLY A 215 11.61 -3.57 -7.42
CA GLY A 215 11.86 -2.12 -7.39
C GLY A 215 11.65 -1.45 -6.01
N LEU A 216 11.15 -2.18 -5.02
CA LEU A 216 10.93 -1.69 -3.66
C LEU A 216 12.28 -1.55 -2.94
N LEU A 217 12.51 -0.39 -2.36
CA LEU A 217 13.69 -0.04 -1.56
C LEU A 217 13.25 0.20 -0.12
N LEU A 218 13.94 -0.44 0.82
CA LEU A 218 13.71 -0.28 2.26
C LEU A 218 14.90 0.47 2.85
N ARG A 219 14.65 1.39 3.78
CA ARG A 219 15.71 2.07 4.53
C ARG A 219 15.60 1.75 6.01
N ASN A 220 16.71 1.36 6.62
CA ASN A 220 16.77 1.15 8.06
C ASN A 220 17.08 2.46 8.82
N ALA A 221 17.03 2.42 10.16
CA ALA A 221 17.31 3.59 11.01
C ALA A 221 18.75 4.16 10.88
N LEU A 222 19.69 3.39 10.32
CA LEU A 222 21.05 3.86 10.05
C LEU A 222 21.17 4.55 8.68
N GLY A 223 20.06 4.64 7.92
CA GLY A 223 20.04 5.18 6.57
C GLY A 223 20.46 4.19 5.49
N ASN A 224 20.72 2.92 5.83
CA ASN A 224 21.12 1.91 4.85
C ASN A 224 19.92 1.51 3.99
N VAL A 225 20.09 1.59 2.67
CA VAL A 225 19.07 1.22 1.69
C VAL A 225 19.30 -0.21 1.21
N THR A 226 18.27 -1.04 1.28
CA THR A 226 18.28 -2.44 0.81
C THR A 226 17.12 -2.68 -0.15
N PRO A 227 17.37 -3.21 -1.37
CA PRO A 227 16.29 -3.67 -2.24
C PRO A 227 15.52 -4.83 -1.59
N ALA A 228 14.20 -4.77 -1.60
CA ALA A 228 13.36 -5.85 -1.10
C ALA A 228 13.34 -7.01 -2.12
N ALA A 229 13.82 -8.18 -1.70
CA ALA A 229 13.67 -9.44 -2.41
C ALA A 229 12.54 -10.24 -1.73
N LEU A 230 11.36 -10.26 -2.36
CA LEU A 230 10.18 -10.92 -1.82
C LEU A 230 9.87 -12.20 -2.59
N PRO A 231 9.86 -13.36 -1.92
CA PRO A 231 9.38 -14.60 -2.54
C PRO A 231 7.93 -14.48 -2.99
N GLU A 232 7.61 -15.14 -4.09
CA GLU A 232 6.32 -15.11 -4.77
C GLU A 232 5.12 -15.66 -3.97
N ASP A 233 5.42 -16.47 -2.96
CA ASP A 233 4.48 -17.10 -2.04
C ASP A 233 4.39 -16.35 -0.70
N CYS A 234 5.15 -15.27 -0.53
CA CYS A 234 5.15 -14.44 0.65
C CYS A 234 4.39 -13.13 0.46
N VAL A 235 4.14 -12.44 1.57
CA VAL A 235 3.75 -11.03 1.60
C VAL A 235 4.75 -10.26 2.47
N LEU A 236 4.98 -8.99 2.15
CA LEU A 236 5.71 -8.09 3.03
C LEU A 236 4.72 -7.43 3.97
N VAL A 237 5.07 -7.35 5.25
CA VAL A 237 4.30 -6.60 6.25
C VAL A 237 5.18 -5.49 6.81
N GLN A 238 4.66 -4.26 6.83
CA GLN A 238 5.35 -3.08 7.30
C GLN A 238 4.45 -2.31 8.27
N LEU A 239 4.99 -1.92 9.43
CA LEU A 239 4.27 -1.04 10.35
C LEU A 239 4.23 0.37 9.78
N GLY A 240 3.07 1.01 9.91
CA GLY A 240 2.88 2.40 9.52
C GLY A 240 3.08 3.35 10.69
N ALA A 241 3.01 4.64 10.39
CA ALA A 241 3.25 5.71 11.34
C ALA A 241 2.31 5.70 12.54
N PHE A 242 1.03 5.32 12.35
CA PHE A 242 0.10 5.22 13.46
C PHE A 242 0.64 4.28 14.53
N THR A 243 1.20 3.13 14.15
CA THR A 243 1.75 2.14 15.08
C THR A 243 2.99 2.66 15.79
N GLN A 244 3.89 3.34 15.08
CA GLN A 244 5.05 3.99 15.69
C GLN A 244 4.61 5.02 16.74
N ILE A 245 3.63 5.87 16.40
CA ILE A 245 3.16 6.92 17.29
C ILE A 245 2.42 6.33 18.48
N ALA A 246 1.48 5.42 18.24
CA ALA A 246 0.68 4.77 19.28
C ALA A 246 1.55 3.98 20.27
N SER A 247 2.69 3.42 19.84
CA SER A 247 3.65 2.73 20.71
C SER A 247 4.67 3.66 21.39
N GLY A 248 4.62 4.98 21.13
CA GLY A 248 5.60 5.92 21.66
C GLY A 248 7.00 5.78 21.02
N GLY A 249 7.09 5.20 19.82
CA GLY A 249 8.37 5.00 19.13
C GLY A 249 9.13 3.75 19.55
N LEU A 250 8.52 2.86 20.36
CA LEU A 250 9.03 1.51 20.63
C LEU A 250 9.03 0.66 19.36
N LEU A 251 8.01 0.81 18.54
CA LEU A 251 7.92 0.23 17.21
C LEU A 251 8.25 1.30 16.17
N ARG A 252 8.86 0.88 15.05
CA ARG A 252 9.29 1.78 13.98
C ARG A 252 8.52 1.52 12.70
N ALA A 253 8.06 2.59 12.08
CA ALA A 253 7.50 2.56 10.75
C ALA A 253 8.63 2.62 9.72
N GLY A 254 8.57 1.75 8.71
CA GLY A 254 9.66 1.57 7.74
C GLY A 254 9.61 2.60 6.61
N PRO A 255 10.65 3.46 6.45
CA PRO A 255 10.76 4.31 5.27
C PRO A 255 11.05 3.47 4.03
N HIS A 256 10.31 3.75 2.96
CA HIS A 256 10.44 2.99 1.72
C HIS A 256 10.22 3.88 0.50
N ALA A 257 10.71 3.41 -0.64
CA ALA A 257 10.57 4.03 -1.94
C ALA A 257 10.42 2.95 -3.02
N VAL A 258 9.91 3.32 -4.18
CA VAL A 258 9.99 2.48 -5.38
C VAL A 258 11.02 3.12 -6.30
N GLY A 259 12.20 2.51 -6.39
CA GLY A 259 13.28 3.01 -7.22
C GLY A 259 13.16 2.56 -8.67
N PRO A 260 13.93 3.23 -9.56
CA PRO A 260 14.13 2.76 -10.91
C PRO A 260 14.78 1.38 -10.89
N ARG A 261 14.64 0.65 -12.00
CA ARG A 261 15.22 -0.69 -12.14
C ARG A 261 16.76 -0.65 -12.04
N GLY A 262 17.37 -1.71 -11.50
CA GLY A 262 18.80 -1.96 -11.67
C GLY A 262 19.15 -2.20 -13.15
N ALA A 263 20.19 -1.54 -13.66
CA ALA A 263 20.40 -1.21 -15.06
C ALA A 263 20.58 -2.36 -16.10
N ASP A 264 20.65 -3.65 -15.72
CA ASP A 264 21.53 -4.56 -16.48
C ASP A 264 20.91 -5.75 -17.26
N SER A 265 19.62 -5.82 -17.63
CA SER A 265 19.17 -7.09 -18.27
C SER A 265 17.93 -7.17 -19.19
N PHE A 266 17.29 -6.07 -19.61
CA PHE A 266 16.20 -6.18 -20.60
C PHE A 266 16.19 -4.98 -21.53
N SER A 267 16.17 -5.24 -22.83
CA SER A 267 16.13 -4.23 -23.89
C SER A 267 14.72 -3.76 -24.25
N GLY A 268 13.70 -4.17 -23.49
CA GLY A 268 12.28 -3.83 -23.70
C GLY A 268 11.69 -2.99 -22.57
N ALA A 269 10.58 -2.31 -22.85
CA ALA A 269 9.90 -1.49 -21.86
C ALA A 269 9.00 -2.38 -20.98
N LEU A 270 9.19 -2.28 -19.66
CA LEU A 270 8.47 -3.08 -18.69
C LEU A 270 7.54 -2.19 -17.86
N GLY A 271 6.26 -2.53 -17.84
CA GLY A 271 5.36 -2.02 -16.82
C GLY A 271 5.57 -2.74 -15.50
N ARG A 272 5.20 -2.11 -14.39
CA ARG A 272 5.26 -2.70 -13.04
C ARG A 272 3.88 -2.70 -12.43
N MET A 273 3.44 -3.86 -11.95
CA MET A 273 2.19 -3.96 -11.19
C MET A 273 2.47 -4.36 -9.75
N SER A 274 1.85 -3.66 -8.80
CA SER A 274 1.93 -3.97 -7.37
C SER A 274 0.57 -3.91 -6.71
N PHE A 275 0.39 -4.67 -5.63
CA PHE A 275 -0.84 -4.66 -4.86
C PHE A 275 -0.54 -4.53 -3.37
N GLY A 276 -1.24 -3.60 -2.71
CA GLY A 276 -1.11 -3.36 -1.28
C GLY A 276 -2.46 -3.26 -0.58
N LEU A 277 -2.49 -3.70 0.67
CA LEU A 277 -3.56 -3.47 1.63
C LEU A 277 -3.02 -2.53 2.72
N PHE A 278 -3.70 -1.42 2.95
CA PHE A 278 -3.32 -0.47 3.98
C PHE A 278 -4.34 -0.53 5.11
N CYS A 279 -3.93 -1.03 6.28
CA CYS A 279 -4.82 -1.23 7.41
C CYS A 279 -4.87 0.01 8.30
N TYR A 280 -5.97 0.77 8.23
CA TYR A 280 -6.21 1.97 9.05
C TYR A 280 -6.99 1.64 10.33
N VAL A 281 -6.97 2.58 11.27
CA VAL A 281 -7.81 2.61 12.47
C VAL A 281 -9.01 3.56 12.26
N PRO A 282 -10.00 3.65 13.17
CA PRO A 282 -11.10 4.58 13.04
C PRO A 282 -10.58 6.00 12.86
N TRP A 283 -11.17 6.72 11.91
CA TRP A 283 -10.72 8.03 11.47
C TRP A 283 -10.66 9.10 12.55
N GLU A 284 -11.50 8.98 13.57
CA GLU A 284 -11.58 9.85 14.73
C GLU A 284 -10.50 9.55 15.78
N THR A 285 -9.77 8.45 15.63
CA THR A 285 -8.68 8.07 16.53
C THR A 285 -7.57 9.12 16.44
N ALA A 286 -7.22 9.71 17.57
CA ALA A 286 -6.11 10.64 17.66
C ALA A 286 -4.78 9.88 17.53
N MET A 287 -3.87 10.40 16.71
CA MET A 287 -2.50 9.91 16.65
C MET A 287 -1.68 10.55 17.75
N GLN A 288 -1.49 9.81 18.82
CA GLN A 288 -0.76 10.28 20.00
C GLN A 288 -0.02 9.13 20.68
N PRO A 289 1.12 9.42 21.32
CA PRO A 289 1.79 8.43 22.15
C PRO A 289 0.94 8.02 23.35
N PRO A 290 1.27 6.86 23.98
CA PRO A 290 0.62 6.43 25.21
C PRO A 290 0.67 7.51 26.30
N VAL A 291 -0.41 7.62 27.07
CA VAL A 291 -0.43 8.53 28.22
C VAL A 291 0.65 8.10 29.22
N GLY A 292 1.49 9.05 29.63
CA GLY A 292 2.61 8.77 30.54
C GLY A 292 3.88 8.25 29.85
N HIS A 293 3.94 8.28 28.52
CA HIS A 293 5.15 7.95 27.77
C HIS A 293 6.33 8.84 28.21
N PRO A 294 7.49 8.26 28.62
CA PRO A 294 8.63 9.03 29.13
C PRO A 294 9.50 9.67 28.04
N GLY A 295 9.32 9.27 26.78
CA GLY A 295 10.09 9.80 25.65
C GLY A 295 9.54 11.11 25.08
N THR A 296 10.43 11.82 24.41
CA THR A 296 10.22 13.10 23.74
C THR A 296 9.43 12.94 22.43
N GLU A 297 8.87 14.03 21.91
CA GLU A 297 8.27 14.05 20.56
C GLU A 297 9.29 13.66 19.48
N GLU A 298 10.59 13.91 19.73
CA GLU A 298 11.68 13.49 18.87
C GLU A 298 11.83 11.95 18.87
N ASP A 299 11.67 11.26 20.00
CA ASP A 299 11.73 9.79 20.06
C ASP A 299 10.65 9.12 19.19
N VAL A 300 9.51 9.80 19.01
CA VAL A 300 8.37 9.34 18.22
C VAL A 300 8.49 9.73 16.74
N LEU A 301 9.14 10.86 16.42
CA LEU A 301 9.18 11.44 15.07
C LEU A 301 10.60 11.53 14.46
N SER A 302 11.61 10.92 15.10
CA SER A 302 13.04 11.10 14.76
C SER A 302 13.37 10.72 13.31
N ASP A 303 12.64 9.79 12.71
CA ASP A 303 13.09 9.11 11.49
C ASP A 303 12.21 9.47 10.30
N ASP A 304 12.77 10.12 9.29
CA ASP A 304 12.26 10.19 7.90
C ASP A 304 10.82 10.65 7.66
N PHE A 305 10.09 11.04 8.71
CA PHE A 305 8.94 11.92 8.62
C PHE A 305 9.46 13.25 8.10
N GLY A 306 9.33 13.47 6.78
CA GLY A 306 9.61 14.76 6.18
C GLY A 306 8.88 15.88 6.94
N GLY A 307 9.37 17.12 6.86
CA GLY A 307 8.82 18.23 7.67
C GLY A 307 7.30 18.46 7.53
N LEU A 308 6.72 18.11 6.38
CA LEU A 308 5.26 18.12 6.14
C LEU A 308 4.54 16.99 6.90
N MET A 309 5.17 15.82 6.96
CA MET A 309 4.65 14.64 7.65
C MET A 309 4.73 14.84 9.17
N ARG A 310 5.79 15.42 9.74
CA ARG A 310 5.82 15.66 11.21
C ARG A 310 4.58 16.43 11.72
N LYS A 311 4.14 17.47 11.00
CA LYS A 311 2.97 18.29 11.40
C LYS A 311 1.62 17.60 11.22
N ALA A 312 1.52 16.61 10.34
CA ALA A 312 0.24 15.96 10.06
C ALA A 312 -0.03 14.75 10.97
N TYR A 313 0.94 14.32 11.78
CA TYR A 313 0.97 13.00 12.39
C TYR A 313 0.81 12.99 13.92
N THR A 314 1.01 14.09 14.64
CA THR A 314 0.83 14.13 16.10
C THR A 314 -0.33 15.04 16.51
N GLY A 315 -1.12 14.58 17.48
CA GLY A 315 -2.18 15.36 18.14
C GLY A 315 -3.47 15.54 17.33
N GLU A 316 -3.53 15.01 16.11
CA GLU A 316 -4.68 15.10 15.23
C GLU A 316 -5.36 13.75 14.97
N ALA A 317 -6.63 13.80 14.58
CA ALA A 317 -7.37 12.64 14.14
C ALA A 317 -6.80 12.10 12.80
N VAL A 318 -6.82 10.78 12.61
CA VAL A 318 -6.35 10.10 11.39
C VAL A 318 -6.92 10.73 10.11
N LEU A 319 -8.22 11.08 10.11
CA LEU A 319 -8.85 11.71 8.94
C LEU A 319 -8.26 13.09 8.61
N ALA A 320 -7.98 13.92 9.62
CA ALA A 320 -7.44 15.25 9.39
C ALA A 320 -6.02 15.18 8.80
N GLY A 321 -5.19 14.27 9.33
CA GLY A 321 -3.87 14.00 8.77
C GLY A 321 -3.93 13.47 7.34
N PHE A 322 -4.83 12.52 7.05
CA PHE A 322 -5.02 12.02 5.69
C PHE A 322 -5.54 13.09 4.73
N GLN A 323 -6.52 13.91 5.13
CA GLN A 323 -7.07 14.97 4.28
C GLN A 323 -6.02 16.00 3.89
N ARG A 324 -5.08 16.33 4.79
CA ARG A 324 -3.91 17.16 4.42
C ARG A 324 -3.00 16.49 3.41
N PHE A 325 -2.70 15.21 3.60
CA PHE A 325 -1.90 14.43 2.65
C PHE A 325 -2.59 14.35 1.27
N ALA A 326 -3.88 14.03 1.23
CA ALA A 326 -4.67 13.98 0.00
C ALA A 326 -4.76 15.36 -0.66
N GLY A 327 -4.94 16.43 0.11
CA GLY A 327 -4.91 17.80 -0.39
C GLY A 327 -3.59 18.15 -1.07
N PHE A 328 -2.46 17.75 -0.49
CA PHE A 328 -1.14 17.88 -1.09
C PHE A 328 -1.02 17.07 -2.39
N MET A 329 -1.38 15.79 -2.37
CA MET A 329 -1.31 14.91 -3.55
C MET A 329 -2.22 15.36 -4.71
N ASN A 330 -3.28 16.12 -4.43
CA ASN A 330 -4.16 16.71 -5.44
C ASN A 330 -3.68 18.09 -5.93
N SER A 331 -2.72 18.72 -5.24
CA SER A 331 -2.11 19.99 -5.65
C SER A 331 -0.88 19.81 -6.56
N LEU A 332 -0.37 18.58 -6.65
CA LEU A 332 0.66 18.13 -7.59
C LEU A 332 0.01 17.68 -8.91
#